data_AF-A0AAD9P6A0-F1
#
_entry.id   AF-A0AAD9P6A0-F1
#
_cell.length_a   1.000
_cell.length_b   1.000
_cell.length_c   1.000
_cell.angle_alpha   90.00
_cell.angle_beta   90.00
_cell.angle_gamma   90.00
#
_symmetry.space_group_name_H-M   'P 1'
#
loop_
_entity.id
_entity.type
_entity.pdbx_description
1 polymer ?
#
loop_
_entity_poly.entity_id
_entity_poly.type
_entity_poly.pdbx_seq_one_letter_code
_entity_poly.pdbx_strand_id
1 'polypeptide(L)'
;MWPDRYKHFLDHRSGSRLYQVIAMNTVWSLTQQSEYVQLQYFNKNKHLPQVLGTCGHFYAVEYAPSGLLDPIFFDVTTSTNWRKRAHLALGVLDVLSSFEKDFPEPLYMCDIKGGQFGVARDGTVKVIDVDTVFLRSELEKQFDRTCTGHTDCDFFDCQAWCDLTTQQCQKKILNNNLQVVCAKIFKGNDLQRGLLSHSPHQWTVQLQKLLDHCANPTGDETDRRGVANVEDFYKLKRLLKVSML
;
A
#
# COMPACT_ATOMS: atom_id res chain seq x y z
N MET A 1 31.33 -0.84 10.05
CA MET A 1 32.61 -1.38 9.56
C MET A 1 32.65 -2.84 9.97
N TRP A 2 32.72 -3.79 9.03
CA TRP A 2 32.66 -5.23 9.36
C TRP A 2 33.92 -5.65 10.14
N PRO A 3 33.83 -6.54 11.15
CA PRO A 3 34.99 -7.01 11.90
C PRO A 3 36.04 -7.69 11.01
N ASP A 4 37.33 -7.50 11.30
CA ASP A 4 38.46 -8.00 10.48
C ASP A 4 38.41 -9.50 10.18
N ARG A 5 37.81 -10.30 11.07
CA ARG A 5 37.61 -11.75 10.87
C ARG A 5 36.78 -12.10 9.63
N TYR A 6 36.00 -11.17 9.08
CA TYR A 6 35.18 -11.39 7.88
C TYR A 6 35.86 -10.89 6.59
N LYS A 7 37.02 -10.24 6.67
CA LYS A 7 37.75 -9.76 5.48
C LYS A 7 38.17 -10.90 4.54
N HIS A 8 38.40 -12.11 5.05
CA HIS A 8 38.73 -13.27 4.20
C HIS A 8 37.57 -13.72 3.29
N PHE A 9 36.31 -13.42 3.64
CA PHE A 9 35.16 -13.62 2.75
C PHE A 9 35.05 -12.52 1.68
N LEU A 10 35.66 -11.36 1.94
CA LEU A 10 35.75 -10.23 1.02
C LEU A 10 37.00 -10.30 0.14
N ASP A 11 37.91 -11.25 0.36
CA ASP A 11 39.14 -11.38 -0.43
C ASP A 11 38.81 -12.16 -1.72
N HIS A 12 38.49 -11.39 -2.75
CA HIS A 12 37.88 -11.84 -4.01
C HIS A 12 38.85 -12.72 -4.82
N ARG A 13 38.67 -14.04 -4.81
CA ARG A 13 39.06 -14.88 -5.96
C ARG A 13 37.91 -14.92 -6.97
N SER A 14 37.84 -13.87 -7.78
CA SER A 14 36.90 -13.65 -8.89
C SER A 14 36.90 -14.74 -10.00
N GLY A 15 37.63 -15.84 -9.83
CA GLY A 15 37.72 -16.95 -10.79
C GLY A 15 37.31 -18.33 -10.27
N SER A 16 36.84 -18.47 -9.03
CA SER A 16 36.43 -19.79 -8.51
C SER A 16 34.99 -20.12 -8.88
N ARG A 17 34.81 -21.25 -9.60
CA ARG A 17 33.51 -21.82 -10.01
C ARG A 17 32.52 -21.91 -8.86
N LEU A 18 32.99 -22.18 -7.63
CA LEU A 18 32.13 -22.29 -6.45
C LEU A 18 31.46 -20.95 -6.12
N TYR A 19 32.19 -19.83 -6.16
CA TYR A 19 31.62 -18.51 -5.88
C TYR A 19 30.61 -18.09 -6.95
N GLN A 20 30.88 -18.40 -8.21
CA GLN A 20 29.93 -18.15 -9.30
C GLN A 20 28.63 -18.91 -9.07
N VAL A 21 28.70 -20.19 -8.69
CA VAL A 21 27.51 -21.00 -8.37
C VAL A 21 26.74 -20.42 -7.19
N ILE A 22 27.41 -20.02 -6.11
CA ILE A 22 26.77 -19.41 -4.93
C ILE A 22 26.09 -18.09 -5.28
N ALA A 23 26.77 -17.23 -6.05
CA ALA A 23 26.21 -15.96 -6.49
C ALA A 23 25.00 -16.16 -7.42
N MET A 24 25.08 -17.10 -8.36
CA MET A 24 23.95 -17.42 -9.24
C MET A 24 22.75 -17.98 -8.47
N ASN A 25 22.98 -18.85 -7.48
CA ASN A 25 21.90 -19.35 -6.62
C ASN A 25 21.27 -18.22 -5.81
N THR A 26 22.08 -17.29 -5.30
CA THR A 26 21.60 -16.11 -4.56
C THR A 26 20.73 -15.22 -5.44
N VAL A 27 21.22 -14.86 -6.63
CA VAL A 27 20.45 -14.05 -7.60
C VAL A 27 19.18 -14.77 -8.02
N TRP A 28 19.26 -16.07 -8.33
CA TRP A 28 18.10 -16.88 -8.67
C TRP A 28 17.04 -16.82 -7.57
N SER A 29 17.39 -17.15 -6.33
CA SER A 29 16.45 -17.13 -5.20
C SER A 29 15.84 -15.75 -4.94
N LEU A 30 16.59 -14.66 -5.11
CA LEU A 30 16.07 -13.31 -4.94
C LEU A 30 15.13 -12.91 -6.09
N THR A 31 15.46 -13.26 -7.33
CA THR A 31 14.61 -12.94 -8.51
C THR A 31 13.29 -13.71 -8.53
N GLN A 32 13.16 -14.79 -7.76
CA GLN A 32 11.89 -15.50 -7.58
C GLN A 32 10.96 -14.82 -6.55
N GLN A 33 11.45 -13.83 -5.80
CA GLN A 33 10.65 -13.10 -4.83
C GLN A 33 10.09 -11.83 -5.48
N SER A 34 8.76 -11.76 -5.60
CA SER A 34 8.04 -10.64 -6.24
C SER A 34 8.37 -9.30 -5.58
N GLU A 35 8.32 -9.23 -4.25
CA GLU A 35 8.64 -8.02 -3.48
C GLU A 35 10.05 -7.50 -3.79
N TYR A 36 11.06 -8.38 -3.73
CA TYR A 36 12.44 -7.99 -4.02
C TYR A 36 12.59 -7.40 -5.43
N VAL A 37 12.01 -8.06 -6.44
CA VAL A 37 12.09 -7.59 -7.83
C VAL A 37 11.39 -6.23 -7.99
N GLN A 38 10.22 -6.06 -7.38
CA GLN A 38 9.48 -4.80 -7.40
C GLN A 38 10.26 -3.66 -6.73
N LEU A 39 10.80 -3.89 -5.52
CA LEU A 39 11.57 -2.89 -4.80
C LEU A 39 12.86 -2.51 -5.54
N GLN A 40 13.51 -3.45 -6.22
CA GLN A 40 14.66 -3.15 -7.06
C GLN A 40 14.28 -2.35 -8.31
N TYR A 41 13.17 -2.70 -8.96
CA TYR A 41 12.69 -2.00 -10.16
C TYR A 41 12.24 -0.57 -9.84
N PHE A 42 11.61 -0.36 -8.68
CA PHE A 42 11.05 0.92 -8.26
C PHE A 42 11.89 1.67 -7.21
N ASN A 43 13.19 1.37 -7.13
CA ASN A 43 14.10 1.84 -6.07
C ASN A 43 14.25 3.37 -5.92
N LYS A 44 13.82 4.15 -6.93
CA LYS A 44 13.84 5.62 -6.89
C LYS A 44 12.61 6.24 -6.25
N ASN A 45 11.54 5.47 -6.07
CA ASN A 45 10.31 5.99 -5.48
C ASN A 45 10.49 6.14 -3.95
N LYS A 46 10.32 7.37 -3.44
CA LYS A 46 10.50 7.66 -2.01
C LYS A 46 9.48 6.97 -1.10
N HIS A 47 8.32 6.56 -1.63
CA HIS A 47 7.25 5.88 -0.92
C HIS A 47 7.42 4.36 -0.87
N LEU A 48 8.49 3.83 -1.46
CA LEU A 48 8.90 2.44 -1.31
C LEU A 48 10.21 2.38 -0.52
N PRO A 49 10.46 1.32 0.26
CA PRO A 49 11.72 1.15 0.97
C PRO A 49 12.83 0.74 -0.01
N GLN A 50 14.02 1.31 0.15
CA GLN A 50 15.16 0.95 -0.68
C GLN A 50 15.80 -0.35 -0.20
N VAL A 51 16.17 -1.25 -1.12
CA VAL A 51 16.99 -2.42 -0.78
C VAL A 51 18.41 -1.95 -0.44
N LEU A 52 18.87 -2.21 0.78
CA LEU A 52 20.18 -1.81 1.30
C LEU A 52 21.27 -2.83 1.00
N GLY A 53 20.90 -4.10 0.85
CA GLY A 53 21.84 -5.19 0.61
C GLY A 53 21.17 -6.56 0.69
N THR A 54 21.91 -7.60 0.32
CA THR A 54 21.44 -8.98 0.26
C THR A 54 22.40 -9.93 0.98
N CYS A 55 21.87 -11.04 1.48
CA CYS A 55 22.61 -12.12 2.12
C CYS A 55 21.92 -13.45 1.79
N GLY A 56 22.38 -14.11 0.72
CA GLY A 56 21.68 -15.26 0.16
C GLY A 56 20.27 -14.89 -0.27
N HIS A 57 19.26 -15.64 0.17
CA HIS A 57 17.85 -15.37 -0.15
C HIS A 57 17.23 -14.24 0.67
N PHE A 58 17.93 -13.73 1.69
CA PHE A 58 17.47 -12.59 2.48
C PHE A 58 17.96 -11.27 1.88
N TYR A 59 17.18 -10.23 2.09
CA TYR A 59 17.57 -8.86 1.77
C TYR A 59 17.13 -7.91 2.88
N ALA A 60 17.87 -6.83 3.04
CA ALA A 60 17.57 -5.79 4.00
C ALA A 60 17.03 -4.57 3.26
N VAL A 61 16.02 -3.92 3.83
CA VAL A 61 15.41 -2.72 3.28
C VAL A 61 15.57 -1.54 4.23
N GLU A 62 15.39 -0.33 3.71
CA GLU A 62 15.34 0.91 4.47
C GLU A 62 14.35 0.80 5.64
N TYR A 63 14.80 1.19 6.83
CA TYR A 63 13.97 1.09 8.03
C TYR A 63 12.89 2.18 8.06
N ALA A 64 11.62 1.75 7.99
CA ALA A 64 10.45 2.57 8.21
C ALA A 64 9.49 1.85 9.18
N PRO A 65 9.45 2.21 10.47
CA PRO A 65 8.62 1.53 11.46
C PRO A 65 7.14 1.58 11.10
N SER A 66 6.48 0.43 11.17
CA SER A 66 5.02 0.28 11.02
C SER A 66 4.29 0.47 12.35
N GLY A 67 2.96 0.35 12.30
CA GLY A 67 2.10 0.38 13.49
C GLY A 67 1.46 1.75 13.77
N LEU A 68 2.05 2.85 13.29
CA LEU A 68 1.46 4.19 13.46
C LEU A 68 0.14 4.38 12.71
N LEU A 69 -0.09 3.55 11.69
CA LEU A 69 -1.29 3.53 10.85
C LEU A 69 -2.16 2.30 11.12
N ASP A 70 -1.73 1.41 12.02
CA ASP A 70 -2.45 0.18 12.36
C ASP A 70 -3.39 0.43 13.55
N PRO A 71 -4.72 0.28 13.38
CA PRO A 71 -5.70 0.51 14.43
C PRO A 71 -5.48 -0.32 15.71
N ILE A 72 -4.82 -1.48 15.62
CA ILE A 72 -4.57 -2.37 16.76
C ILE A 72 -3.45 -1.83 17.65
N PHE A 73 -2.40 -1.26 17.03
CA PHE A 73 -1.30 -0.61 17.75
C PHE A 73 -1.61 0.86 18.05
N PHE A 74 -2.69 1.38 17.46
CA PHE A 74 -3.24 2.69 17.73
C PHE A 74 -4.15 2.63 18.96
N ASP A 75 -3.59 2.88 20.15
CA ASP A 75 -4.42 3.09 21.32
C ASP A 75 -5.25 4.37 21.17
N VAL A 76 -6.50 4.21 20.71
CA VAL A 76 -7.48 5.28 20.59
C VAL A 76 -7.78 5.94 21.95
N THR A 77 -7.44 5.29 23.07
CA THR A 77 -7.67 5.82 24.42
C THR A 77 -6.51 6.65 24.97
N THR A 78 -5.33 6.67 24.33
CA THR A 78 -4.17 7.48 24.75
C THR A 78 -3.56 8.36 23.62
N SER A 79 -4.29 9.41 23.25
CA SER A 79 -3.70 10.74 22.92
C SER A 79 -2.81 10.91 21.66
N THR A 80 -3.22 10.44 20.48
CA THR A 80 -2.66 11.05 19.26
C THR A 80 -3.31 12.40 19.01
N ASN A 81 -2.49 13.46 19.06
CA ASN A 81 -2.87 14.80 18.61
C ASN A 81 -3.47 14.70 17.18
N TRP A 82 -4.68 15.23 16.97
CA TRP A 82 -5.33 15.29 15.65
C TRP A 82 -4.38 15.73 14.54
N ARG A 83 -3.52 16.71 14.83
CA ARG A 83 -2.49 17.21 13.92
C ARG A 83 -1.54 16.12 13.44
N LYS A 84 -1.13 15.19 14.31
CA LYS A 84 -0.27 14.05 13.91
C LYS A 84 -1.03 13.09 12.99
N ARG A 85 -2.28 12.76 13.33
CA ARG A 85 -3.13 11.87 12.50
C ARG A 85 -3.38 12.45 11.12
N ALA A 86 -3.71 13.74 11.06
CA ALA A 86 -3.91 14.45 9.81
C ALA A 86 -2.63 14.54 8.96
N HIS A 87 -1.44 14.73 9.57
CA HIS A 87 -0.17 14.64 8.84
C HIS A 87 0.09 13.24 8.27
N LEU A 88 -0.17 12.18 9.04
CA LEU A 88 -0.03 10.81 8.56
C LEU A 88 -0.99 10.52 7.40
N ALA A 89 -2.26 10.97 7.50
CA ALA A 89 -3.23 10.84 6.43
C ALA A 89 -2.81 11.57 5.15
N LEU A 90 -2.22 12.77 5.30
CA LEU A 90 -1.64 13.49 4.16
C LEU A 90 -0.48 12.70 3.51
N GLY A 91 0.37 12.06 4.32
CA GLY A 91 1.42 11.18 3.81
C GLY A 91 0.89 9.97 3.05
N VAL A 92 -0.19 9.34 3.54
CA VAL A 92 -0.89 8.27 2.81
C VAL A 92 -1.47 8.80 1.48
N LEU A 93 -2.07 9.99 1.46
CA LEU A 93 -2.53 10.60 0.20
C LEU A 93 -1.38 10.90 -0.77
N ASP A 94 -0.18 11.23 -0.26
CA ASP A 94 1.00 11.41 -1.12
C ASP A 94 1.46 10.07 -1.72
N VAL A 95 1.42 8.96 -0.97
CA VAL A 95 1.62 7.61 -1.51
C VAL A 95 0.64 7.33 -2.65
N LEU A 96 -0.65 7.58 -2.44
CA LEU A 96 -1.68 7.35 -3.45
C LEU A 96 -1.44 8.16 -4.72
N SER A 97 -1.06 9.44 -4.58
CA SER A 97 -0.73 10.28 -5.74
C SER A 97 0.51 9.78 -6.47
N SER A 98 1.48 9.20 -5.76
CA SER A 98 2.69 8.64 -6.36
C SER A 98 2.36 7.35 -7.11
N PHE A 99 1.57 6.46 -6.52
CA PHE A 99 1.15 5.18 -7.12
C PHE A 99 0.31 5.38 -8.39
N GLU A 100 -0.42 6.48 -8.49
CA GLU A 100 -1.18 6.85 -9.68
C GLU A 100 -0.32 7.42 -10.82
N LYS A 101 0.82 8.07 -10.52
CA LYS A 101 1.50 8.98 -11.48
C LYS A 101 2.97 8.70 -11.74
N ASP A 102 3.68 8.13 -10.79
CA ASP A 102 5.15 8.05 -10.83
C ASP A 102 5.66 6.76 -11.48
N PHE A 103 4.75 5.91 -11.97
CA PHE A 103 5.01 4.58 -12.52
C PHE A 103 4.52 4.48 -13.98
N PRO A 104 5.02 3.49 -14.77
CA PRO A 104 4.59 3.31 -16.16
C PRO A 104 3.08 3.12 -16.34
N GLU A 105 2.43 2.53 -15.33
CA GLU A 105 0.99 2.48 -15.16
C GLU A 105 0.66 2.53 -13.66
N PRO A 106 -0.60 2.86 -13.28
CA PRO A 106 -0.96 2.96 -11.88
C PRO A 106 -0.71 1.66 -11.10
N LEU A 107 -0.17 1.80 -9.89
CA LEU A 107 -0.05 0.71 -8.93
C LEU A 107 -1.31 0.60 -8.08
N TYR A 108 -1.81 -0.62 -7.91
CA TYR A 108 -2.96 -0.95 -7.08
C TYR A 108 -2.50 -1.78 -5.88
N MET A 109 -3.00 -1.42 -4.70
CA MET A 109 -2.80 -2.16 -3.45
C MET A 109 -4.06 -2.99 -3.21
N CYS A 110 -3.94 -4.31 -3.25
CA CYS A 110 -5.10 -5.18 -3.12
C CYS A 110 -5.31 -5.73 -1.72
N ASP A 111 -4.41 -5.55 -0.74
CA ASP A 111 -4.67 -5.95 0.66
C ASP A 111 -4.26 -4.84 1.63
N ILE A 112 -4.87 -3.67 1.48
CA ILE A 112 -4.52 -2.46 2.23
C ILE A 112 -4.78 -2.67 3.72
N LYS A 113 -3.71 -2.61 4.52
CA LYS A 113 -3.75 -2.70 5.98
C LYS A 113 -2.89 -1.62 6.60
N GLY A 114 -3.25 -1.18 7.80
CA GLY A 114 -2.46 -0.17 8.52
C GLY A 114 -1.01 -0.58 8.77
N GLY A 115 -0.77 -1.87 9.05
CA GLY A 115 0.56 -2.44 9.26
C GLY A 115 1.46 -2.47 8.02
N GLN A 116 0.89 -2.34 6.80
CA GLN A 116 1.64 -2.26 5.53
C GLN A 116 2.30 -0.90 5.33
N PHE A 117 1.94 0.11 6.11
CA PHE A 117 2.54 1.44 6.03
C PHE A 117 3.56 1.66 7.14
N GLY A 118 4.75 2.11 6.75
CA GLY A 118 5.80 2.56 7.64
C GLY A 118 6.03 4.07 7.55
N VAL A 119 6.58 4.68 8.60
CA VAL A 119 6.93 6.12 8.60
C VAL A 119 8.43 6.27 8.79
N ALA A 120 9.12 6.75 7.76
CA ALA A 120 10.55 7.00 7.79
C ALA A 120 10.90 8.14 8.76
N ARG A 121 12.21 8.27 9.10
CA ARG A 121 12.69 9.27 10.08
C ARG A 121 12.39 10.71 9.68
N ASP A 122 12.32 11.00 8.39
CA ASP A 122 11.98 12.31 7.82
C ASP A 122 10.46 12.56 7.79
N GLY A 123 9.64 11.60 8.23
CA GLY A 123 8.18 11.66 8.21
C GLY A 123 7.55 11.14 6.93
N THR A 124 8.33 10.67 5.95
CA THR A 124 7.80 10.10 4.71
C THR A 124 7.07 8.79 5.00
N VAL A 125 5.80 8.71 4.59
CA VAL A 125 5.03 7.45 4.63
C VAL A 125 5.46 6.57 3.47
N LYS A 126 5.77 5.31 3.78
CA LYS A 126 6.19 4.28 2.82
C LYS A 126 5.26 3.06 2.90
N VAL A 127 5.08 2.38 1.79
CA VAL A 127 4.48 1.04 1.72
C VAL A 127 5.61 0.04 1.91
N ILE A 128 5.67 -0.60 3.08
CA ILE A 128 6.80 -1.44 3.51
C ILE A 128 6.65 -2.92 3.16
N ASP A 129 5.45 -3.33 2.77
CA ASP A 129 5.14 -4.66 2.24
C ASP A 129 4.47 -4.43 0.89
N VAL A 130 5.12 -4.87 -0.20
CA VAL A 130 4.62 -4.70 -1.57
C VAL A 130 4.21 -6.01 -2.25
N ASP A 131 4.00 -7.08 -1.49
CA ASP A 131 3.61 -8.39 -2.07
C ASP A 131 2.22 -8.36 -2.72
N THR A 132 1.35 -7.47 -2.24
CA THR A 132 -0.01 -7.26 -2.78
C THR A 132 -0.15 -5.96 -3.58
N VAL A 133 0.97 -5.43 -4.08
CA VAL A 133 1.02 -4.26 -4.95
C VAL A 133 1.25 -4.71 -6.39
N PHE A 134 0.39 -4.25 -7.29
CA PHE A 134 0.40 -4.68 -8.68
C PHE A 134 0.32 -3.49 -9.62
N LEU A 135 1.09 -3.54 -10.70
CA LEU A 135 0.79 -2.73 -11.87
C LEU A 135 -0.58 -3.11 -12.42
N ARG A 136 -1.33 -2.14 -12.94
CA ARG A 136 -2.71 -2.36 -13.41
C ARG A 136 -2.83 -3.54 -14.37
N SER A 137 -1.98 -3.63 -15.39
CA SER A 137 -2.04 -4.72 -16.37
C SER A 137 -1.74 -6.11 -15.76
N GLU A 138 -0.92 -6.18 -14.72
CA GLU A 138 -0.64 -7.41 -13.99
C GLU A 138 -1.82 -7.79 -13.10
N LEU A 139 -2.45 -6.82 -12.44
CA LEU A 139 -3.65 -7.04 -11.65
C LEU A 139 -4.82 -7.55 -12.50
N GLU A 140 -5.03 -6.99 -13.69
CA GLU A 140 -6.14 -7.39 -14.57
C GLU A 140 -6.06 -8.88 -14.98
N LYS A 141 -4.88 -9.51 -14.92
CA LYS A 141 -4.71 -10.96 -15.13
C LYS A 141 -5.25 -11.80 -13.96
N GLN A 142 -5.30 -11.25 -12.74
CA GLN A 142 -5.83 -11.95 -11.57
C GLN A 142 -7.35 -12.23 -11.69
N PHE A 143 -8.02 -11.52 -12.60
CA PHE A 143 -9.43 -11.71 -12.92
C PHE A 143 -9.67 -12.73 -14.04
N ASP A 144 -8.65 -13.44 -14.54
CA ASP A 144 -8.83 -14.45 -15.59
C ASP A 144 -9.39 -15.77 -15.04
N ARG A 145 -10.65 -15.74 -14.61
CA ARG A 145 -11.34 -16.87 -13.99
C ARG A 145 -12.86 -16.85 -14.21
N THR A 146 -13.46 -18.03 -14.13
CA THR A 146 -14.91 -18.24 -14.14
C THR A 146 -15.56 -17.70 -12.86
N CYS A 147 -16.81 -17.28 -12.94
CA CYS A 147 -17.56 -16.76 -11.80
C CYS A 147 -19.06 -17.10 -11.87
N THR A 148 -19.70 -17.08 -10.71
CA THR A 148 -21.16 -17.21 -10.55
C THR A 148 -21.80 -15.93 -10.03
N GLY A 149 -21.04 -15.09 -9.33
CA GLY A 149 -21.45 -13.77 -8.87
C GLY A 149 -20.26 -12.79 -8.81
N HIS A 150 -20.54 -11.49 -8.61
CA HIS A 150 -19.49 -10.47 -8.66
C HIS A 150 -18.39 -10.65 -7.62
N THR A 151 -18.72 -11.16 -6.42
CA THR A 151 -17.73 -11.41 -5.35
C THR A 151 -16.70 -12.47 -5.71
N ASP A 152 -17.02 -13.39 -6.63
CA ASP A 152 -16.07 -14.37 -7.15
C ASP A 152 -14.96 -13.70 -7.96
N CYS A 153 -15.14 -12.44 -8.36
CA CYS A 153 -14.17 -11.64 -9.11
C CYS A 153 -13.36 -10.68 -8.23
N ASP A 154 -13.58 -10.69 -6.92
CA ASP A 154 -12.79 -9.87 -6.01
C ASP A 154 -11.42 -10.52 -5.76
N PHE A 155 -10.37 -9.74 -5.89
CA PHE A 155 -9.02 -10.10 -5.50
C PHE A 155 -8.65 -9.26 -4.28
N PHE A 156 -9.00 -9.78 -3.10
CA PHE A 156 -8.93 -9.06 -1.83
C PHE A 156 -9.73 -7.73 -1.89
N ASP A 157 -9.07 -6.58 -1.74
CA ASP A 157 -9.69 -5.24 -1.82
C ASP A 157 -9.90 -4.77 -3.26
N CYS A 158 -9.31 -5.42 -4.26
CA CYS A 158 -9.43 -5.05 -5.67
C CYS A 158 -10.63 -5.76 -6.30
N GLN A 159 -11.59 -5.00 -6.83
CA GLN A 159 -12.90 -5.54 -7.21
C GLN A 159 -13.12 -5.49 -8.72
N ALA A 160 -13.77 -6.53 -9.24
CA ALA A 160 -14.21 -6.63 -10.62
C ALA A 160 -15.64 -7.20 -10.70
N TRP A 161 -16.25 -7.15 -11.88
CA TRP A 161 -17.58 -7.74 -12.10
C TRP A 161 -17.49 -9.11 -12.77
N CYS A 162 -18.35 -10.01 -12.32
CA CYS A 162 -18.74 -11.18 -13.10
C CYS A 162 -19.69 -10.78 -14.25
N ASP A 163 -19.37 -11.17 -15.48
CA ASP A 163 -20.34 -11.23 -16.56
C ASP A 163 -21.18 -12.51 -16.39
N LEU A 164 -22.41 -12.35 -15.91
CA LEU A 164 -23.32 -13.45 -15.62
C LEU A 164 -23.79 -14.20 -16.88
N THR A 165 -23.62 -13.61 -18.06
CA THR A 165 -23.98 -14.25 -19.33
C THR A 165 -22.89 -15.21 -19.77
N THR A 166 -21.63 -14.78 -19.69
CA THR A 166 -20.47 -15.59 -20.08
C THR A 166 -19.90 -16.43 -18.92
N GLN A 167 -20.33 -16.15 -17.68
CA GLN A 167 -19.79 -16.71 -16.44
C GLN A 167 -18.28 -16.48 -16.30
N GLN A 168 -17.80 -15.32 -16.77
CA GLN A 168 -16.39 -14.93 -16.70
C GLN A 168 -16.23 -13.59 -15.99
N CYS A 169 -15.17 -13.47 -15.20
CA CYS A 169 -14.81 -12.19 -14.61
C CYS A 169 -14.33 -11.22 -15.69
N GLN A 170 -14.78 -9.97 -15.60
CA GLN A 170 -14.27 -8.89 -16.43
C GLN A 170 -12.83 -8.57 -16.00
N LYS A 171 -11.92 -8.49 -16.96
CA LYS A 171 -10.51 -8.10 -16.74
C LYS A 171 -10.38 -6.59 -16.60
N LYS A 172 -11.16 -6.01 -15.69
CA LYS A 172 -11.20 -4.56 -15.43
C LYS A 172 -11.48 -4.31 -13.96
N ILE A 173 -10.56 -3.62 -13.31
CA ILE A 173 -10.75 -3.15 -11.94
C ILE A 173 -11.81 -2.03 -11.88
N LEU A 174 -12.64 -2.06 -10.85
CA LEU A 174 -13.80 -1.18 -10.68
C LEU A 174 -13.71 -0.21 -9.50
N ASN A 175 -12.69 -0.35 -8.65
CA ASN A 175 -12.39 0.57 -7.56
C ASN A 175 -10.94 1.08 -7.65
N ASN A 176 -10.54 1.98 -6.75
CA ASN A 176 -9.18 2.50 -6.70
C ASN A 176 -8.63 2.51 -5.27
N ASN A 177 -7.32 2.70 -5.14
CA ASN A 177 -6.66 2.73 -3.83
C ASN A 177 -7.26 3.79 -2.90
N LEU A 178 -7.73 4.92 -3.43
CA LEU A 178 -8.36 5.98 -2.64
C LEU A 178 -9.63 5.49 -1.95
N GLN A 179 -10.51 4.78 -2.68
CA GLN A 179 -11.74 4.21 -2.14
C GLN A 179 -11.43 3.25 -0.98
N VAL A 180 -10.48 2.34 -1.18
CA VAL A 180 -10.10 1.35 -0.17
C VAL A 180 -9.43 2.00 1.04
N VAL A 181 -8.52 2.96 0.83
CA VAL A 181 -7.89 3.74 1.93
C VAL A 181 -8.91 4.54 2.72
N CYS A 182 -9.87 5.18 2.04
CA CYS A 182 -10.97 5.89 2.70
C CYS A 182 -11.78 4.95 3.59
N ALA A 183 -12.10 3.75 3.10
CA ALA A 183 -12.84 2.75 3.85
C ALA A 183 -12.04 2.17 5.04
N LYS A 184 -10.85 1.63 4.79
CA LYS A 184 -10.10 0.80 5.75
C LYS A 184 -9.18 1.60 6.67
N ILE A 185 -8.51 2.62 6.13
CA ILE A 185 -7.46 3.36 6.86
C ILE A 185 -8.01 4.63 7.50
N PHE A 186 -8.79 5.42 6.75
CA PHE A 186 -9.24 6.72 7.23
C PHE A 186 -10.52 6.63 8.05
N LYS A 187 -11.57 5.97 7.54
CA LYS A 187 -12.86 5.80 8.23
C LYS A 187 -12.79 4.66 9.25
N GLY A 188 -12.35 3.48 8.83
CA GLY A 188 -12.37 2.27 9.64
C GLY A 188 -13.79 1.73 9.85
N ASN A 189 -13.97 0.91 10.88
CA ASN A 189 -15.26 0.34 11.29
C ASN A 189 -15.45 0.45 12.81
N ASP A 190 -16.56 -0.07 13.33
CA ASP A 190 -16.91 0.02 14.75
C ASP A 190 -15.91 -0.70 15.67
N LEU A 191 -15.25 -1.76 15.18
CA LEU A 191 -14.25 -2.54 15.93
C LEU A 191 -12.86 -1.93 15.84
N GLN A 192 -12.51 -1.38 14.68
CA GLN A 192 -11.21 -0.79 14.36
C GLN A 192 -11.41 0.61 13.80
N ARG A 193 -11.30 1.59 14.68
CA ARG A 193 -11.47 3.00 14.33
C ARG A 193 -10.36 3.44 13.37
N GLY A 194 -10.75 4.15 12.31
CA GLY A 194 -9.79 4.67 11.34
C GLY A 194 -9.00 5.88 11.87
N LEU A 195 -7.92 6.20 11.16
CA LEU A 195 -6.99 7.30 11.46
C LEU A 195 -7.68 8.66 11.56
N LEU A 196 -8.75 8.86 10.78
CA LEU A 196 -9.48 10.13 10.73
C LEU A 196 -10.75 10.13 11.60
N SER A 197 -10.96 9.09 12.40
CA SER A 197 -12.01 9.06 13.42
C SER A 197 -11.79 10.13 14.50
N HIS A 198 -12.86 10.53 15.18
CA HIS A 198 -12.85 11.51 16.28
C HIS A 198 -12.10 12.80 15.92
N SER A 199 -12.34 13.32 14.72
CA SER A 199 -11.80 14.61 14.28
C SER A 199 -12.38 15.76 15.13
N PRO A 200 -11.73 16.94 15.18
CA PRO A 200 -12.24 18.09 15.91
C PRO A 200 -13.68 18.43 15.52
N HIS A 201 -14.52 18.79 16.50
CA HIS A 201 -15.96 19.01 16.34
C HIS A 201 -16.31 19.91 15.13
N GLN A 202 -15.52 20.95 14.90
CA GLN A 202 -15.68 21.88 13.77
C GLN A 202 -15.61 21.20 12.38
N TRP A 203 -14.89 20.08 12.24
CA TRP A 203 -14.68 19.38 10.97
C TRP A 203 -15.39 18.02 10.90
N THR A 204 -15.92 17.50 12.01
CA THR A 204 -16.45 16.13 12.10
C THR A 204 -17.51 15.83 11.05
N VAL A 205 -18.52 16.70 10.91
CA VAL A 205 -19.62 16.47 9.97
C VAL A 205 -19.13 16.49 8.51
N GLN A 206 -18.28 17.46 8.17
CA GLN A 206 -17.77 17.61 6.80
C GLN A 206 -16.85 16.44 6.43
N LEU A 207 -15.96 16.05 7.35
CA LEU A 207 -15.02 14.97 7.14
C LEU A 207 -15.74 13.62 7.03
N GLN A 208 -16.72 13.36 7.89
CA GLN A 208 -17.47 12.10 7.85
C GLN A 208 -18.22 11.94 6.52
N LYS A 209 -18.94 12.97 6.08
CA LYS A 209 -19.62 12.95 4.77
C LYS A 209 -18.66 12.68 3.62
N LEU A 210 -17.49 13.32 3.65
CA LEU A 210 -16.47 13.13 2.62
C LEU A 210 -15.87 11.72 2.64
N LEU A 211 -15.62 11.16 3.83
CA LEU A 211 -15.13 9.79 3.99
C LEU A 211 -16.18 8.75 3.59
N ASP A 212 -17.46 8.98 3.89
CA ASP A 212 -18.55 8.12 3.48
C ASP A 212 -18.67 8.05 1.95
N HIS A 213 -18.68 9.21 1.29
CA HIS A 213 -18.69 9.29 -0.17
C HIS A 213 -17.45 8.68 -0.81
N CYS A 214 -16.26 8.95 -0.26
CA CYS A 214 -15.01 8.40 -0.77
C CYS A 214 -14.93 6.87 -0.62
N ALA A 215 -15.39 6.33 0.51
CA ALA A 215 -15.38 4.89 0.78
C ALA A 215 -16.48 4.12 0.02
N ASN A 216 -17.59 4.78 -0.30
CA ASN A 216 -18.69 4.23 -1.06
C ASN A 216 -19.21 5.23 -2.13
N PRO A 217 -18.51 5.37 -3.26
CA PRO A 217 -18.84 6.38 -4.28
C PRO A 217 -20.21 6.17 -4.96
N THR A 218 -20.72 4.93 -4.96
CA THR A 218 -22.03 4.59 -5.54
C THR A 218 -23.18 4.87 -4.56
N GLY A 219 -22.90 4.92 -3.26
CA GLY A 219 -23.90 4.96 -2.20
C GLY A 219 -24.68 3.64 -2.04
N ASP A 220 -24.28 2.58 -2.74
CA ASP A 220 -24.90 1.27 -2.66
C ASP A 220 -24.23 0.46 -1.53
N GLU A 221 -25.00 0.08 -0.51
CA GLU A 221 -24.48 -0.68 0.62
C GLU A 221 -24.30 -2.17 0.31
N THR A 222 -24.91 -2.66 -0.78
CA THR A 222 -24.83 -4.06 -1.23
C THR A 222 -23.69 -4.28 -2.23
N ASP A 223 -23.40 -3.30 -3.08
CA ASP A 223 -22.26 -3.33 -4.00
C ASP A 223 -21.49 -2.00 -3.99
N ARG A 224 -20.37 -1.99 -3.27
CA ARG A 224 -19.50 -0.81 -3.13
C ARG A 224 -18.50 -0.66 -4.28
N ARG A 225 -18.62 -1.45 -5.36
CA ARG A 225 -17.76 -1.34 -6.55
C ARG A 225 -17.92 0.04 -7.16
N GLY A 226 -16.88 0.85 -7.06
CA GLY A 226 -16.85 2.20 -7.60
C GLY A 226 -15.51 2.88 -7.41
N VAL A 227 -15.21 3.81 -8.32
CA VAL A 227 -13.96 4.58 -8.30
C VAL A 227 -14.18 5.85 -7.49
N ALA A 228 -13.43 6.04 -6.40
CA ALA A 228 -13.49 7.29 -5.65
C ALA A 228 -13.03 8.46 -6.53
N ASN A 229 -13.74 9.58 -6.46
CA ASN A 229 -13.53 10.71 -7.34
C ASN A 229 -12.20 11.43 -7.00
N VAL A 230 -11.48 11.89 -8.02
CA VAL A 230 -10.28 12.73 -7.84
C VAL A 230 -10.59 14.01 -7.04
N GLU A 231 -11.83 14.51 -7.09
CA GLU A 231 -12.27 15.63 -6.28
C GLU A 231 -12.27 15.30 -4.78
N ASP A 232 -12.62 14.06 -4.39
CA ASP A 232 -12.58 13.62 -3.00
C ASP A 232 -11.15 13.63 -2.46
N PHE A 233 -10.18 13.22 -3.28
CA PHE A 233 -8.75 13.31 -2.97
C PHE A 233 -8.34 14.75 -2.59
N TYR A 234 -8.69 15.72 -3.45
CA TYR A 234 -8.31 17.11 -3.23
C TYR A 234 -9.09 17.76 -2.07
N LYS A 235 -10.38 17.43 -1.91
CA LYS A 235 -11.19 17.86 -0.76
C LYS A 235 -10.60 17.34 0.54
N LEU A 236 -10.22 16.05 0.61
CA LEU A 236 -9.57 15.46 1.78
C LEU A 236 -8.25 16.16 2.08
N LYS A 237 -7.38 16.31 1.08
CA LYS A 237 -6.08 16.97 1.24
C LYS A 237 -6.22 18.40 1.76
N ARG A 238 -7.19 19.16 1.24
CA ARG A 238 -7.49 20.53 1.69
C ARG A 238 -8.02 20.55 3.12
N LEU A 239 -9.03 19.73 3.41
CA LEU A 239 -9.70 19.68 4.72
C LEU A 239 -8.71 19.29 5.82
N LEU A 240 -7.87 18.27 5.58
CA LEU A 240 -6.83 17.86 6.51
C LEU A 240 -5.85 19.01 6.80
N LYS A 241 -5.39 19.75 5.78
CA LYS A 241 -4.49 20.89 5.96
C LYS A 241 -5.09 21.99 6.84
N VAL A 242 -6.33 22.41 6.56
CA VAL A 242 -6.98 23.47 7.34
C VAL A 242 -7.36 23.02 8.74
N SER A 243 -7.62 21.73 8.94
CA SER A 243 -8.01 21.19 10.24
C SER A 243 -6.90 21.15 11.30
N MET A 244 -5.66 21.41 10.89
CA MET A 244 -4.47 21.40 11.74
C MET A 244 -4.03 22.78 12.22
N LEU A 245 -4.68 23.84 11.72
CA LEU A 245 -4.50 25.22 12.14
C LEU A 245 -5.32 25.47 13.43
#